data_AF-A0A368Q375-F1
#
_entry.id   AF-A0A368Q375-F1
#
_cell.length_a   1.000
_cell.length_b   1.000
_cell.length_c   1.000
_cell.angle_alpha   90.00
_cell.angle_beta   90.00
_cell.angle_gamma   90.00
#
_symmetry.space_group_name_H-M   'P 1'
#
loop_
_entity.id
_entity.type
_entity.pdbx_description
1 polymer ?
#
loop_
_entity_poly.entity_id
_entity_poly.type
_entity_poly.pdbx_seq_one_letter_code
_entity_poly.pdbx_strand_id
1 'polypeptide(L)'
;MDYGGTMPQLQENLCSLLHHARQETSILSPLRVMVINDMLYLIHIKGLAEHASPKERSQHQLAFMDLEKSCCKLLTNIEANDTVLEMLSIQDRFSAKYPVDKAVDAPVIRPGITKQMSGLPERTIDGECTDNHNDNRTLLLVDLSAFLETTQIALPSLNGWLLGYPVTYLFRNGSAEAAIQNLSMHSLHIYRVYVCGSCQSGGKQSEEELMSFSVPCGLSMRREEEPWAKSFIARMSEKLSRCNQVWASMRLEVEVFQSQSQVIVL
;
A
#
# COMPACT_ATOMS: atom_id res chain seq x y z
N MET A 1 6.03 5.70 -1.64
CA MET A 1 7.37 6.32 -1.69
C MET A 1 7.20 7.66 -2.37
N ASP A 2 7.78 8.72 -1.81
CA ASP A 2 8.01 10.01 -2.48
C ASP A 2 9.53 10.14 -2.69
N TYR A 3 9.96 10.80 -3.76
CA TYR A 3 10.85 11.97 -3.73
C TYR A 3 11.25 12.37 -5.15
N GLY A 4 10.98 13.64 -5.46
CA GLY A 4 11.24 14.32 -6.72
C GLY A 4 12.59 14.00 -7.37
N GLY A 5 12.54 13.77 -8.68
CA GLY A 5 13.70 13.72 -9.59
C GLY A 5 14.32 12.35 -9.86
N THR A 6 14.15 11.35 -8.97
CA THR A 6 14.81 10.03 -9.13
C THR A 6 13.88 8.93 -9.64
N MET A 7 12.63 9.26 -9.94
CA MET A 7 11.56 8.30 -10.24
C MET A 7 11.86 7.32 -11.38
N PRO A 8 12.34 7.73 -12.57
CA PRO A 8 12.62 6.77 -13.65
C PRO A 8 13.69 5.75 -13.25
N GLN A 9 14.74 6.20 -12.56
CA GLN A 9 15.83 5.31 -12.12
C GLN A 9 15.39 4.39 -10.97
N LEU A 10 14.64 4.92 -10.00
CA LEU A 10 14.11 4.12 -8.89
C LEU A 10 13.16 3.04 -9.42
N GLN A 11 12.28 3.39 -10.36
CA GLN A 11 11.39 2.46 -11.02
C GLN A 11 12.16 1.35 -11.73
N GLU A 12 13.17 1.69 -12.53
CA GLU A 12 14.03 0.73 -13.20
C GLU A 12 14.76 -0.19 -12.21
N ASN A 13 15.34 0.38 -11.16
CA ASN A 13 16.08 -0.37 -10.15
C ASN A 13 15.17 -1.34 -9.40
N LEU A 14 13.96 -0.92 -9.02
CA LEU A 14 12.99 -1.78 -8.35
C LEU A 14 12.45 -2.88 -9.26
N CYS A 15 12.18 -2.57 -10.52
CA CYS A 15 11.78 -3.59 -11.49
C CYS A 15 12.89 -4.63 -11.68
N SER A 16 14.14 -4.21 -11.82
CA SER A 16 15.30 -5.09 -11.95
C SER A 16 15.50 -5.95 -10.68
N LEU A 17 15.41 -5.34 -9.50
CA LEU A 17 15.50 -6.06 -8.22
C LEU A 17 14.42 -7.14 -8.11
N LEU A 18 13.15 -6.80 -8.39
CA LEU A 18 12.06 -7.77 -8.36
C LEU A 18 12.22 -8.86 -9.42
N HIS A 19 12.73 -8.51 -10.60
CA HIS A 19 12.99 -9.49 -11.65
C HIS A 19 13.99 -10.55 -11.16
N HIS A 20 15.13 -10.13 -10.62
CA HIS A 20 16.13 -11.06 -10.08
C HIS A 20 15.61 -11.82 -8.86
N ALA A 21 14.94 -11.15 -7.92
CA ALA A 21 14.43 -11.81 -6.71
C ALA A 21 13.38 -12.90 -7.05
N ARG A 22 12.58 -12.70 -8.11
CA ARG A 22 11.62 -13.71 -8.61
C ARG A 22 12.27 -14.91 -9.27
N GLN A 23 13.50 -14.79 -9.77
CA GLN A 23 14.27 -15.93 -10.28
C GLN A 23 14.70 -16.85 -9.12
N GLU A 24 14.99 -16.27 -7.96
CA GLU A 24 15.39 -17.01 -6.76
C GLU A 24 14.19 -17.58 -5.98
N THR A 25 13.07 -16.84 -5.92
CA THR A 25 11.90 -17.28 -5.16
C THR A 25 10.57 -16.88 -5.80
N SER A 26 9.69 -17.87 -5.92
CA SER A 26 8.35 -17.69 -6.49
C SER A 26 7.39 -16.97 -5.53
N ILE A 27 7.73 -16.83 -4.24
CA ILE A 27 6.88 -16.14 -3.25
C ILE A 27 6.69 -14.65 -3.59
N LEU A 28 7.65 -14.05 -4.30
CA LEU A 28 7.61 -12.66 -4.73
C LEU A 28 6.89 -12.48 -6.07
N SER A 29 6.42 -13.57 -6.69
CA SER A 29 5.70 -13.51 -7.96
C SER A 29 4.44 -12.63 -7.97
N PRO A 30 3.73 -12.39 -6.85
CA PRO A 30 2.59 -11.47 -6.84
C PRO A 30 2.98 -9.99 -6.72
N LEU A 31 4.25 -9.67 -6.46
CA LEU A 31 4.70 -8.29 -6.28
C LEU A 31 4.83 -7.54 -7.60
N ARG A 32 4.43 -6.27 -7.62
CA ARG A 32 4.56 -5.36 -8.77
C ARG A 32 4.99 -3.98 -8.33
N VAL A 33 5.67 -3.28 -9.24
CA VAL A 33 5.91 -1.84 -9.14
C VAL A 33 4.70 -1.13 -9.74
N MET A 34 3.99 -0.36 -8.92
CA MET A 34 2.86 0.47 -9.37
C MET A 34 3.28 1.94 -9.35
N VAL A 35 2.91 2.66 -10.40
CA VAL A 35 3.14 4.11 -10.54
C VAL A 35 1.80 4.82 -10.65
N ILE A 36 1.64 5.90 -9.89
CA ILE A 36 0.52 6.83 -9.99
C ILE A 36 1.10 8.24 -9.99
N ASN A 37 1.00 8.93 -11.12
CA ASN A 37 1.62 10.24 -11.32
C ASN A 37 3.12 10.16 -10.99
N ASP A 38 3.56 10.89 -9.98
CA ASP A 38 4.92 10.98 -9.45
C ASP A 38 5.19 10.02 -8.28
N MET A 39 4.22 9.17 -7.90
CA MET A 39 4.34 8.27 -6.76
C MET A 39 4.57 6.82 -7.18
N LEU A 40 5.46 6.15 -6.45
CA LEU A 40 5.81 4.74 -6.66
C LEU A 40 5.43 3.88 -5.46
N TYR A 41 4.87 2.71 -5.74
CA TYR A 41 4.42 1.73 -4.76
C TYR A 41 4.94 0.34 -5.13
N LEU A 42 5.35 -0.41 -4.12
CA LEU A 42 5.50 -1.85 -4.24
C LEU A 42 4.22 -2.51 -3.74
N ILE A 43 3.47 -3.15 -4.64
CA ILE A 43 2.17 -3.73 -4.33
C ILE A 43 2.20 -5.25 -4.42
N HIS A 44 1.36 -5.90 -3.62
CA HIS A 44 1.01 -7.30 -3.81
C HIS A 44 -0.33 -7.36 -4.55
N ILE A 45 -0.37 -7.83 -5.81
CA ILE A 45 -1.58 -7.75 -6.66
C ILE A 45 -2.79 -8.37 -5.96
N LYS A 46 -2.65 -9.58 -5.41
CA LYS A 46 -3.75 -10.25 -4.71
C LYS A 46 -4.21 -9.49 -3.46
N GLY A 47 -3.28 -8.93 -2.68
CA GLY A 47 -3.63 -8.15 -1.50
C GLY A 47 -4.34 -6.84 -1.86
N LEU A 48 -3.95 -6.20 -2.96
CA LEU A 48 -4.65 -5.03 -3.49
C LEU A 48 -6.06 -5.39 -4.02
N ALA A 49 -6.19 -6.52 -4.72
CA ALA A 49 -7.47 -7.04 -5.18
C ALA A 49 -8.43 -7.35 -4.02
N GLU A 50 -7.94 -8.03 -2.99
CA GLU A 50 -8.69 -8.30 -1.76
C GLU A 50 -9.12 -6.99 -1.10
N HIS A 51 -8.19 -6.04 -0.90
CA HIS A 51 -8.46 -4.73 -0.28
C HIS A 51 -9.50 -3.89 -1.04
N ALA A 52 -9.51 -3.95 -2.37
CA ALA A 52 -10.50 -3.26 -3.19
C ALA A 52 -11.85 -3.99 -3.29
N SER A 53 -11.92 -5.27 -2.90
CA SER A 53 -13.12 -6.08 -3.09
C SER A 53 -14.31 -5.58 -2.26
N PRO A 54 -15.55 -5.69 -2.77
CA PRO A 54 -16.75 -5.32 -2.01
C PRO A 54 -16.86 -6.04 -0.66
N LYS A 55 -16.48 -7.32 -0.62
CA LYS A 55 -16.50 -8.14 0.59
C LYS A 55 -15.59 -7.56 1.67
N GLU A 56 -14.33 -7.30 1.32
CA GLU A 56 -13.34 -6.77 2.25
C GLU A 56 -13.74 -5.37 2.75
N ARG A 57 -14.24 -4.51 1.86
CA ARG A 57 -14.74 -3.17 2.21
C ARG A 57 -15.86 -3.23 3.24
N SER A 58 -16.81 -4.15 3.08
CA SER A 58 -17.92 -4.33 4.03
C SER A 58 -17.47 -4.87 5.39
N GLN A 59 -16.43 -5.71 5.41
CA GLN A 59 -15.94 -6.35 6.63
C GLN A 59 -15.07 -5.42 7.48
N HIS A 60 -14.29 -4.53 6.85
CA HIS A 60 -13.24 -3.77 7.54
C HIS A 60 -13.66 -2.42 8.11
N GLN A 61 -14.91 -2.02 7.91
CA GLN A 61 -15.46 -0.75 8.42
C GLN A 61 -14.51 0.44 8.20
N LEU A 62 -14.03 0.61 6.96
CA LEU A 62 -13.14 1.72 6.62
C LEU A 62 -13.84 3.04 6.98
N ALA A 63 -13.14 3.86 7.75
CA ALA A 63 -13.65 5.15 8.20
C ALA A 63 -13.15 6.24 7.25
N PHE A 64 -14.07 7.02 6.69
CA PHE A 64 -13.75 8.16 5.84
C PHE A 64 -13.97 9.47 6.58
N MET A 65 -13.10 10.44 6.29
CA MET A 65 -13.19 11.79 6.84
C MET A 65 -13.01 12.80 5.71
N ASP A 66 -13.94 13.73 5.58
CA ASP A 66 -13.88 14.79 4.58
C ASP A 66 -13.20 16.03 5.20
N LEU A 67 -11.93 16.22 4.88
CA LEU A 67 -11.14 17.33 5.41
C LEU A 67 -11.57 18.69 4.85
N GLU A 68 -12.40 18.74 3.80
CA GLU A 68 -12.93 20.01 3.28
C GLU A 68 -14.11 20.52 4.10
N LYS A 69 -14.91 19.61 4.66
CA LYS A 69 -16.13 19.95 5.41
C LYS A 69 -15.91 19.96 6.92
N SER A 70 -15.25 18.95 7.48
CA SER A 70 -14.99 18.83 8.92
C SER A 70 -14.01 17.70 9.25
N CYS A 71 -13.02 18.01 10.08
CA CYS A 71 -12.09 17.05 10.67
C CYS A 71 -12.61 16.38 11.97
N CYS A 72 -13.84 16.68 12.40
CA CYS A 72 -14.39 16.24 13.69
C CYS A 72 -15.46 15.14 13.57
N LYS A 73 -15.80 14.68 12.37
CA LYS A 73 -16.86 13.68 12.17
C LYS A 73 -16.44 12.66 11.12
N LEU A 74 -16.54 11.38 11.48
CA LEU A 74 -16.51 10.31 10.49
C LEU A 74 -17.77 10.37 9.63
N LEU A 75 -17.61 10.07 8.35
CA LEU A 75 -18.71 10.06 7.40
C LEU A 75 -19.56 8.81 7.64
N THR A 76 -20.74 9.01 8.23
CA THR A 76 -21.71 7.94 8.51
C THR A 76 -22.74 7.77 7.39
N ASN A 77 -22.99 8.81 6.59
CA ASN A 77 -23.87 8.78 5.44
C ASN A 77 -23.06 8.99 4.15
N ILE A 78 -22.73 7.86 3.50
CA ILE A 78 -21.93 7.79 2.28
C ILE A 78 -22.65 8.45 1.10
N GLU A 79 -23.99 8.35 1.03
CA GLU A 79 -24.79 8.77 -0.11
C GLU A 79 -24.85 10.30 -0.27
N ALA A 80 -24.56 11.05 0.79
CA ALA A 80 -24.60 12.52 0.80
C ALA A 80 -23.23 13.18 0.55
N ASN A 81 -22.17 12.40 0.30
CA ASN A 81 -20.83 12.95 0.11
C ASN A 81 -20.20 12.52 -1.23
N ASP A 82 -20.23 13.43 -2.19
CA ASP A 82 -19.61 13.29 -3.51
C ASP A 82 -18.15 12.79 -3.47
N THR A 83 -17.34 13.27 -2.51
CA THR A 83 -15.93 12.85 -2.39
C THR A 83 -15.82 11.38 -1.97
N VAL A 84 -16.74 10.90 -1.13
CA VAL A 84 -16.79 9.47 -0.77
C VAL A 84 -17.29 8.64 -1.94
N LEU A 85 -18.32 9.09 -2.65
CA LEU A 85 -18.84 8.39 -3.83
C LEU A 85 -17.77 8.23 -4.90
N GLU A 86 -16.96 9.28 -5.13
CA GLU A 86 -15.82 9.19 -6.02
C GLU A 86 -14.78 8.19 -5.53
N MET A 87 -14.47 8.17 -4.22
CA MET A 87 -13.53 7.22 -3.64
C MET A 87 -14.02 5.77 -3.82
N LEU A 88 -15.31 5.52 -3.62
CA LEU A 88 -15.92 4.21 -3.85
C LEU A 88 -15.86 3.81 -5.33
N SER A 89 -16.12 4.74 -6.25
CA SER A 89 -15.96 4.52 -7.70
C SER A 89 -14.52 4.14 -8.06
N ILE A 90 -13.52 4.80 -7.47
CA ILE A 90 -12.12 4.42 -7.64
C ILE A 90 -11.90 2.98 -7.14
N GLN A 91 -12.36 2.65 -5.93
CA GLN A 91 -12.24 1.29 -5.39
C GLN A 91 -12.90 0.23 -6.27
N ASP A 92 -14.09 0.52 -6.83
CA ASP A 92 -14.80 -0.37 -7.75
C ASP A 92 -13.99 -0.59 -9.03
N ARG A 93 -13.41 0.47 -9.59
CA ARG A 93 -12.54 0.36 -10.77
C ARG A 93 -11.28 -0.45 -10.45
N PHE A 94 -10.70 -0.32 -9.25
CA PHE A 94 -9.57 -1.16 -8.81
C PHE A 94 -10.01 -2.63 -8.70
N SER A 95 -11.17 -2.90 -8.11
CA SER A 95 -11.73 -4.24 -8.01
C SER A 95 -12.02 -4.86 -9.38
N ALA A 96 -12.43 -4.05 -10.36
CA ALA A 96 -12.67 -4.50 -11.74
C ALA A 96 -11.35 -4.79 -12.48
N LYS A 97 -10.31 -3.97 -12.26
CA LYS A 97 -8.98 -4.17 -12.85
C LYS A 97 -8.25 -5.38 -12.26
N TYR A 98 -8.45 -5.66 -10.98
CA TYR A 98 -7.84 -6.78 -10.25
C TYR A 98 -8.91 -7.69 -9.62
N PRO A 99 -9.58 -8.54 -10.40
CA PRO A 99 -10.55 -9.46 -9.84
C PRO A 99 -9.82 -10.53 -9.01
N VAL A 100 -10.31 -10.77 -7.79
CA VAL A 100 -9.71 -11.69 -6.79
C VAL A 100 -9.49 -13.10 -7.38
N ASP A 101 -10.40 -13.57 -8.24
CA ASP A 101 -10.36 -14.92 -8.82
C ASP A 101 -9.31 -15.09 -9.93
N LYS A 102 -8.90 -14.02 -10.63
CA LYS A 102 -7.86 -14.09 -11.69
C LYS A 102 -6.46 -13.74 -11.17
N ALA A 103 -6.33 -13.23 -9.95
CA ALA A 103 -5.04 -12.89 -9.34
C ALA A 103 -4.21 -14.14 -8.96
N VAL A 104 -4.76 -15.34 -9.14
CA VAL A 104 -4.11 -16.64 -8.88
C VAL A 104 -3.22 -17.09 -10.05
N ASP A 105 -3.44 -16.59 -11.27
CA ASP A 105 -2.72 -17.00 -12.49
C ASP A 105 -1.65 -15.99 -12.94
N ALA A 106 -0.85 -15.47 -12.02
CA ALA A 106 0.38 -14.78 -12.42
C ALA A 106 1.34 -15.81 -13.03
N PRO A 107 1.94 -15.57 -14.22
CA PRO A 107 2.84 -16.53 -14.84
C PRO A 107 4.00 -16.82 -13.88
N VAL A 108 4.04 -18.08 -13.43
CA VAL A 108 5.15 -18.64 -12.65
C VAL A 108 6.34 -18.73 -13.59
N ILE A 109 7.27 -17.77 -13.46
CA ILE A 109 8.58 -17.91 -14.08
C ILE A 109 9.25 -19.07 -13.33
N ARG A 110 9.40 -20.22 -14.00
CA ARG A 110 10.16 -21.33 -13.46
C ARG A 110 11.63 -20.89 -13.34
N PRO A 111 12.26 -21.02 -12.16
CA PRO A 111 13.69 -20.77 -12.03
C PRO A 111 14.45 -21.67 -13.02
N GLY A 112 15.25 -21.06 -13.89
CA GLY A 112 16.16 -21.79 -14.76
C GLY A 112 17.22 -22.45 -13.89
N ILE A 113 17.24 -23.78 -13.83
CA ILE A 113 18.30 -24.52 -13.15
C ILE A 113 19.60 -24.27 -13.93
N THR A 114 20.46 -23.40 -13.42
CA THR A 114 21.83 -23.23 -13.89
C THR A 114 22.63 -24.48 -13.53
N LYS A 115 22.74 -25.42 -14.48
CA LYS A 115 23.77 -26.46 -14.43
C LYS A 115 25.14 -25.81 -14.58
N GLN A 116 25.97 -25.92 -13.56
CA GLN A 116 27.43 -25.80 -13.71
C GLN A 116 27.95 -26.97 -14.57
N MET A 117 28.75 -26.70 -15.60
CA MET A 117 30.15 -27.15 -15.72
C MET A 117 30.72 -26.87 -17.12
N SER A 118 31.86 -26.18 -17.11
CA SER A 118 33.06 -26.28 -17.95
C SER A 118 32.97 -26.60 -19.45
N GLY A 119 33.66 -25.74 -20.24
CA GLY A 119 34.42 -26.16 -21.42
C GLY A 119 34.01 -25.47 -22.74
N LEU A 120 34.75 -24.43 -23.13
CA LEU A 120 34.89 -24.03 -24.55
C LEU A 120 35.90 -25.00 -25.25
N PRO A 121 35.99 -25.13 -26.59
CA PRO A 121 36.12 -24.00 -27.53
C PRO A 121 35.36 -24.05 -28.89
N GLU A 122 35.12 -22.84 -29.41
CA GLU A 122 35.16 -22.39 -30.84
C GLU A 122 34.23 -23.01 -31.92
N ARG A 123 33.30 -22.21 -32.50
CA ARG A 123 33.49 -21.31 -33.68
C ARG A 123 32.18 -20.89 -34.39
N THR A 124 32.21 -19.64 -34.88
CA THR A 124 31.55 -19.02 -36.05
C THR A 124 30.03 -18.72 -36.09
N ILE A 125 29.73 -17.41 -35.99
CA ILE A 125 28.86 -16.54 -36.82
C ILE A 125 27.51 -17.14 -37.28
N ASP A 126 26.40 -16.71 -36.68
CA ASP A 126 25.46 -15.84 -37.41
C ASP A 126 24.52 -15.10 -36.44
N GLY A 127 24.14 -13.90 -36.86
CA GLY A 127 23.42 -12.95 -36.02
C GLY A 127 21.96 -13.31 -35.81
N GLU A 128 21.54 -13.33 -34.55
CA GLU A 128 20.22 -12.85 -34.15
C GLU A 128 20.30 -12.53 -32.66
N CYS A 129 20.39 -11.23 -32.35
CA CYS A 129 20.23 -10.75 -30.99
C CYS A 129 18.74 -10.93 -30.65
N THR A 130 18.36 -12.12 -30.18
CA THR A 130 17.01 -12.37 -29.66
C THR A 130 16.86 -11.60 -28.36
N ASP A 131 16.24 -10.45 -28.49
CA ASP A 131 15.71 -9.59 -27.45
C ASP A 131 14.61 -10.33 -26.66
N ASN A 132 15.02 -11.23 -25.77
CA ASN A 132 14.12 -11.93 -24.83
C ASN A 132 13.98 -11.20 -23.49
N HIS A 133 14.47 -9.95 -23.37
CA HIS A 133 14.51 -9.22 -22.10
C HIS A 133 13.35 -8.25 -21.88
N ASN A 134 12.49 -8.01 -22.89
CA ASN A 134 11.52 -6.92 -22.81
C ASN A 134 10.13 -7.33 -22.28
N ASP A 135 9.64 -8.55 -22.58
CA ASP A 135 8.27 -8.94 -22.22
C ASP A 135 8.04 -9.10 -20.71
N ASN A 136 9.07 -9.52 -19.97
CA ASN A 136 8.94 -9.81 -18.54
C ASN A 136 9.00 -8.55 -17.66
N ARG A 137 9.61 -7.47 -18.17
CA ARG A 137 9.71 -6.19 -17.48
C ARG A 137 8.39 -5.41 -17.55
N THR A 138 7.69 -5.51 -18.69
CA THR A 138 6.33 -4.96 -18.88
C THR A 138 5.31 -5.58 -17.92
N LEU A 139 5.51 -6.84 -17.52
CA LEU A 139 4.64 -7.50 -16.54
C LEU A 139 4.84 -7.02 -15.11
N LEU A 140 5.98 -6.42 -14.77
CA LEU A 140 6.33 -5.98 -13.41
C LEU A 140 5.85 -4.57 -13.09
N LEU A 141 5.73 -3.72 -14.11
CA LEU A 141 5.32 -2.33 -13.99
C LEU A 141 3.81 -2.18 -14.25
N VAL A 142 3.14 -1.45 -13.38
CA VAL A 142 1.74 -1.06 -13.52
C VAL A 142 1.63 0.45 -13.44
N ASP A 143 1.39 1.11 -14.56
CA ASP A 143 1.05 2.53 -14.58
C ASP A 143 -0.47 2.72 -14.44
N LEU A 144 -0.87 3.48 -13.42
CA LEU A 144 -2.26 3.86 -13.14
C LEU A 144 -2.48 5.38 -13.22
N SER A 145 -1.53 6.15 -13.75
CA SER A 145 -1.66 7.61 -13.87
C SER A 145 -2.86 7.99 -14.73
N ALA A 146 -2.97 7.42 -15.93
CA ALA A 146 -4.12 7.59 -16.82
C ALA A 146 -5.44 7.04 -16.22
N PHE A 147 -5.34 6.06 -15.29
CA PHE A 147 -6.51 5.54 -14.61
C PHE A 147 -7.09 6.58 -13.63
N LEU A 148 -6.27 7.46 -13.06
CA LEU A 148 -6.69 8.47 -12.08
C LEU A 148 -6.76 9.88 -12.65
N GLU A 149 -6.40 10.08 -13.91
CA GLU A 149 -6.34 11.40 -14.57
C GLU A 149 -7.66 12.20 -14.48
N THR A 150 -8.80 11.52 -14.56
CA THR A 150 -10.12 12.17 -14.49
C THR A 150 -10.65 12.35 -13.08
N THR A 151 -9.94 11.87 -12.06
CA THR A 151 -10.39 11.90 -10.67
C THR A 151 -10.08 13.24 -10.02
N GLN A 152 -11.00 13.75 -9.23
CA GLN A 152 -10.87 14.96 -8.44
C GLN A 152 -10.33 14.68 -7.05
N ILE A 153 -10.21 13.42 -6.62
CA ILE A 153 -9.59 13.08 -5.33
C ILE A 153 -8.10 13.40 -5.35
N ALA A 154 -7.63 14.03 -4.27
CA ALA A 154 -6.22 14.31 -4.08
C ALA A 154 -5.41 13.04 -3.85
N LEU A 155 -4.22 12.96 -4.47
CA LEU A 155 -3.32 11.82 -4.33
C LEU A 155 -3.00 11.44 -2.87
N PRO A 156 -2.80 12.39 -1.92
CA PRO A 156 -2.62 12.03 -0.51
C PRO A 156 -3.82 11.32 0.11
N SER A 157 -5.05 11.62 -0.35
CA SER A 157 -6.25 10.89 0.09
C SER A 157 -6.22 9.44 -0.37
N LEU A 158 -5.83 9.22 -1.64
CA LEU A 158 -5.66 7.89 -2.18
C LEU A 158 -4.52 7.12 -1.48
N ASN A 159 -3.43 7.80 -1.12
CA ASN A 159 -2.30 7.21 -0.40
C ASN A 159 -2.72 6.60 0.92
N GLY A 160 -3.54 7.31 1.71
CA GLY A 160 -4.03 6.77 2.99
C GLY A 160 -4.75 5.43 2.81
N TRP A 161 -5.60 5.33 1.78
CA TRP A 161 -6.28 4.08 1.46
C TRP A 161 -5.34 2.99 0.92
N LEU A 162 -4.41 3.33 0.02
CA LEU A 162 -3.45 2.40 -0.57
C LEU A 162 -2.48 1.81 0.48
N LEU A 163 -2.12 2.60 1.49
CA LEU A 163 -1.31 2.18 2.63
C LEU A 163 -2.11 1.35 3.65
N GLY A 164 -3.42 1.18 3.43
CA GLY A 164 -4.29 0.36 4.24
C GLY A 164 -4.68 0.98 5.58
N TYR A 165 -4.60 2.32 5.71
CA TYR A 165 -4.99 3.03 6.92
C TYR A 165 -6.48 2.80 7.23
N PRO A 166 -6.84 2.62 8.51
CA PRO A 166 -8.23 2.36 8.89
C PRO A 166 -9.10 3.62 8.85
N VAL A 167 -8.48 4.80 8.96
CA VAL A 167 -9.10 6.10 8.77
C VAL A 167 -8.44 6.75 7.56
N THR A 168 -9.21 7.02 6.51
CA THR A 168 -8.74 7.69 5.29
C THR A 168 -9.26 9.11 5.25
N TYR A 169 -8.34 10.07 5.18
CA TYR A 169 -8.65 11.47 4.94
C TYR A 169 -8.94 11.69 3.46
N LEU A 170 -10.06 12.35 3.17
CA LEU A 170 -10.54 12.62 1.83
C LEU A 170 -10.60 14.13 1.62
N PHE A 171 -10.05 14.57 0.49
CA PHE A 171 -10.15 15.93 -0.03
C PHE A 171 -9.81 15.94 -1.52
N ARG A 172 -10.22 16.98 -2.23
CA ARG A 172 -10.07 17.13 -3.67
C ARG A 172 -8.79 17.83 -4.09
N ASN A 173 -8.43 17.63 -5.36
CA ASN A 173 -7.42 18.36 -6.10
C ASN A 173 -7.75 19.87 -6.03
N GLY A 174 -6.90 20.64 -5.36
CA GLY A 174 -7.10 22.08 -5.11
C GLY A 174 -7.50 22.43 -3.67
N SER A 175 -7.95 21.46 -2.87
CA SER A 175 -8.36 21.68 -1.47
C SER A 175 -7.26 21.31 -0.46
N ALA A 176 -6.02 21.07 -0.92
CA ALA A 176 -4.91 20.61 -0.07
C ALA A 176 -4.58 21.60 1.07
N GLU A 177 -4.53 22.90 0.78
CA GLU A 177 -4.23 23.92 1.80
C GLU A 177 -5.32 23.97 2.88
N ALA A 178 -6.59 23.95 2.48
CA ALA A 178 -7.72 23.91 3.42
C ALA A 178 -7.72 22.62 4.25
N ALA A 179 -7.43 21.47 3.63
CA ALA A 179 -7.34 20.18 4.32
C ALA A 179 -6.21 20.16 5.36
N ILE A 180 -5.03 20.68 5.01
CA ILE A 180 -3.87 20.82 5.91
C ILE A 180 -4.22 21.76 7.08
N GLN A 181 -4.80 22.93 6.77
CA GLN A 181 -5.20 23.89 7.78
C GLN A 181 -6.20 23.28 8.75
N ASN A 182 -7.25 22.61 8.24
CA ASN A 182 -8.26 21.95 9.05
C ASN A 182 -7.68 20.84 9.93
N LEU A 183 -6.67 20.08 9.47
CA LEU A 183 -6.03 19.07 10.30
C LEU A 183 -5.13 19.69 11.39
N SER A 184 -4.39 20.75 11.04
CA SER A 184 -3.45 21.44 11.95
C SER A 184 -4.11 22.06 13.19
N MET A 185 -5.41 22.37 13.13
CA MET A 185 -6.17 22.89 14.25
C MET A 185 -6.49 21.85 15.34
N HIS A 186 -6.12 20.58 15.11
CA HIS A 186 -6.50 19.46 15.97
C HIS A 186 -5.29 18.77 16.57
N SER A 187 -5.43 18.38 17.83
CA SER A 187 -4.51 17.40 18.42
C SER A 187 -4.78 16.04 17.78
N LEU A 188 -3.72 15.27 17.60
CA LEU A 188 -3.76 13.97 16.93
C LEU A 188 -3.40 12.85 17.90
N HIS A 189 -4.09 11.73 17.80
CA HIS A 189 -3.58 10.45 18.25
C HIS A 189 -2.70 9.86 17.16
N ILE A 190 -1.46 9.55 17.50
CA ILE A 190 -0.52 8.82 16.63
C ILE A 190 -0.59 7.36 17.02
N TYR A 191 -1.14 6.56 16.13
CA TYR A 191 -1.18 5.12 16.23
C TYR A 191 0.10 4.56 15.61
N ARG A 192 0.86 3.78 16.39
CA ARG A 192 2.04 3.06 15.93
C ARG A 192 1.80 1.57 16.05
N VAL A 193 2.05 0.85 14.96
CA VAL A 193 1.96 -0.60 14.91
C VAL A 193 3.37 -1.15 14.97
N TYR A 194 3.65 -1.88 16.03
CA TYR A 194 4.91 -2.55 16.25
C TYR A 194 4.78 -4.05 15.98
N VAL A 195 5.80 -4.65 15.38
CA VAL A 195 5.87 -6.10 15.12
C VAL A 195 7.17 -6.68 15.65
N CYS A 196 7.10 -7.94 16.10
CA CYS A 196 8.28 -8.68 16.54
C CYS A 196 8.53 -9.86 15.60
N GLY A 197 9.78 -10.05 15.18
CA GLY A 197 10.18 -11.21 14.38
C GLY A 197 10.21 -12.52 15.18
N SER A 198 9.87 -13.62 14.53
CA SER A 198 10.00 -14.98 15.08
C SER A 198 11.47 -15.40 15.06
N CYS A 199 12.20 -15.22 16.15
CA CYS A 199 13.59 -15.69 16.26
C CYS A 199 13.65 -17.22 16.33
N GLN A 200 14.23 -17.87 15.32
CA GLN A 200 14.51 -19.32 15.36
C GLN A 200 15.84 -19.67 16.06
N SER A 201 16.76 -18.72 16.24
CA SER A 201 18.07 -18.96 16.87
C SER A 201 18.49 -17.83 17.81
N GLY A 202 18.25 -18.00 19.12
CA GLY A 202 18.98 -17.37 20.26
C GLY A 202 19.18 -15.83 20.32
N GLY A 203 18.82 -15.07 19.30
CA GLY A 203 18.95 -13.62 19.24
C GLY A 203 17.85 -12.93 20.03
N LYS A 204 18.12 -11.70 20.49
CA LYS A 204 17.09 -10.85 21.08
C LYS A 204 16.04 -10.56 20.02
N GLN A 205 14.77 -10.83 20.33
CA GLN A 205 13.64 -10.33 19.56
C GLN A 205 13.70 -8.80 19.59
N SER A 206 13.83 -8.17 18.43
CA SER A 206 13.69 -6.72 18.27
C SER A 206 12.27 -6.41 17.81
N GLU A 207 11.65 -5.46 18.50
CA GLU A 207 10.38 -4.86 18.09
C GLU A 207 10.69 -3.76 17.05
N GLU A 208 10.01 -3.78 15.91
CA GLU A 208 10.18 -2.82 14.81
C GLU A 208 8.86 -2.12 14.52
N GLU A 209 8.89 -0.82 14.21
CA GLU A 209 7.70 -0.08 13.78
C GLU A 209 7.37 -0.48 12.33
N LEU A 210 6.22 -1.15 12.16
CA LEU A 210 5.74 -1.55 10.85
C LEU A 210 5.10 -0.38 10.10
N MET A 211 4.29 0.41 10.81
CA MET A 211 3.60 1.56 10.27
C MET A 211 3.09 2.48 11.38
N SER A 212 2.87 3.73 11.03
CA SER A 212 2.15 4.68 11.87
C SER A 212 1.16 5.51 11.07
N PHE A 213 0.09 5.92 11.74
CA PHE A 213 -0.94 6.80 11.17
C PHE A 213 -1.50 7.71 12.25
N SER A 214 -2.03 8.85 11.85
CA SER A 214 -2.65 9.82 12.76
C SER A 214 -4.17 9.80 12.64
N VAL A 215 -4.84 10.16 13.73
CA VAL A 215 -6.30 10.39 13.78
C VAL A 215 -6.57 11.58 14.71
N PRO A 216 -7.47 12.53 14.39
CA PRO A 216 -7.82 13.61 15.30
C PRO A 216 -8.34 13.07 16.64
N CYS A 217 -7.87 13.60 17.77
CA CYS A 217 -8.22 13.09 19.10
C CYS A 217 -9.75 13.06 19.32
N GLY A 218 -10.48 14.05 18.80
CA GLY A 218 -11.94 14.11 18.91
C GLY A 218 -12.69 12.95 18.23
N LEU A 219 -12.01 12.21 17.35
CA LEU A 219 -12.54 11.03 16.63
C LEU A 219 -11.99 9.70 17.14
N SER A 220 -11.10 9.76 18.11
CA SER A 220 -10.41 8.61 18.69
C SER A 220 -10.55 8.69 20.22
N MET A 221 -11.76 9.00 20.69
CA MET A 221 -12.05 9.16 22.11
C MET A 221 -11.90 7.84 22.87
N ARG A 222 -12.21 6.73 22.22
CA ARG A 222 -12.07 5.37 22.78
C ARG A 222 -10.80 4.66 22.33
N ARG A 223 -9.92 5.35 21.59
CA ARG A 223 -8.61 4.86 21.12
C ARG A 223 -8.68 3.51 20.42
N GLU A 224 -8.17 2.45 21.05
CA GLU A 224 -8.14 1.09 20.49
C GLU A 224 -9.51 0.42 20.53
N GLU A 225 -10.45 0.96 21.30
CA GLU A 225 -11.80 0.41 21.40
C GLU A 225 -12.74 0.91 20.30
N GLU A 226 -12.29 1.84 19.46
CA GLU A 226 -13.06 2.30 18.31
C GLU A 226 -13.36 1.14 17.34
N PRO A 227 -14.56 1.09 16.72
CA PRO A 227 -14.92 -0.02 15.82
C PRO A 227 -13.93 -0.23 14.66
N TRP A 228 -13.46 0.87 14.07
CA TRP A 228 -12.45 0.84 13.00
C TRP A 228 -11.08 0.36 13.53
N ALA A 229 -10.72 0.70 14.77
CA ALA A 229 -9.44 0.30 15.38
C ALA A 229 -9.45 -1.20 15.70
N LYS A 230 -10.53 -1.72 16.29
CA LYS A 230 -10.70 -3.16 16.53
C LYS A 230 -10.68 -3.97 15.24
N SER A 231 -11.40 -3.50 14.22
CA SER A 231 -11.44 -4.17 12.90
C SER A 231 -10.06 -4.17 12.24
N PHE A 232 -9.32 -3.07 12.36
CA PHE A 232 -7.94 -2.96 11.88
C PHE A 232 -6.99 -3.95 12.57
N ILE A 233 -6.99 -3.98 13.91
CA ILE A 233 -6.15 -4.89 14.69
C ILE A 233 -6.49 -6.34 14.35
N ALA A 234 -7.78 -6.69 14.30
CA ALA A 234 -8.24 -8.04 13.95
C ALA A 234 -7.73 -8.48 12.57
N ARG A 235 -7.83 -7.60 11.56
CA ARG A 235 -7.29 -7.86 10.20
C ARG A 235 -5.78 -8.07 10.23
N MET A 236 -5.05 -7.21 10.92
CA MET A 236 -3.59 -7.29 10.98
C MET A 236 -3.13 -8.55 11.73
N SER A 237 -3.80 -8.91 12.82
CA SER A 237 -3.57 -10.16 13.55
C SER A 237 -3.87 -11.40 12.67
N GLU A 238 -4.93 -11.37 11.86
CA GLU A 238 -5.22 -12.44 10.91
C GLU A 238 -4.09 -12.58 9.88
N LYS A 239 -3.63 -11.47 9.29
CA LYS A 239 -2.49 -11.48 8.35
C LYS A 239 -1.22 -12.01 9.00
N LEU A 240 -0.94 -11.60 10.25
CA LEU A 240 0.22 -12.07 11.01
C LEU A 240 0.13 -13.57 11.27
N SER A 241 -1.04 -14.10 11.62
CA SER A 241 -1.25 -15.52 11.88
C SER A 241 -0.94 -16.40 10.66
N ARG A 242 -1.15 -15.89 9.44
CA ARG A 242 -0.80 -16.57 8.18
C ARG A 242 0.71 -16.60 7.90
N CYS A 243 1.49 -15.80 8.63
CA CYS A 243 2.93 -15.62 8.45
C CYS A 243 3.70 -15.79 9.78
N ASN A 244 3.23 -16.67 10.68
CA ASN A 244 3.80 -16.87 12.01
C ASN A 244 5.25 -17.38 12.02
N GLN A 245 5.72 -17.92 10.89
CA GLN A 245 7.11 -18.30 10.67
C GLN A 245 8.06 -17.10 10.59
N VAL A 246 7.54 -15.91 10.25
CA VAL A 246 8.30 -14.65 10.15
C VAL A 246 8.02 -13.74 11.34
N TRP A 247 6.75 -13.63 11.73
CA TRP A 247 6.29 -12.66 12.73
C TRP A 247 5.69 -13.38 13.95
N ALA A 248 6.12 -12.98 15.15
CA ALA A 248 5.70 -13.61 16.40
C ALA A 248 4.51 -12.88 17.04
N SER A 249 4.55 -11.55 17.06
CA SER A 249 3.54 -10.73 17.73
C SER A 249 3.43 -9.35 17.10
N MET A 250 2.32 -8.68 17.38
CA MET A 250 2.06 -7.29 17.02
C MET A 250 1.49 -6.56 18.22
N ARG A 251 1.89 -5.31 18.40
CA ARG A 251 1.38 -4.39 19.41
C ARG A 251 0.95 -3.08 18.75
N LEU A 252 -0.15 -2.51 19.24
CA LEU A 252 -0.57 -1.16 18.88
C LEU A 252 -0.24 -0.25 20.05
N GLU A 253 0.25 0.94 19.74
CA GLU A 253 0.52 1.99 20.70
C GLU A 253 -0.11 3.29 20.23
N VAL A 254 -0.69 4.06 21.15
CA VAL A 254 -1.38 5.31 20.86
C VAL A 254 -0.77 6.44 21.67
N GLU A 255 -0.03 7.31 20.99
CA GLU A 255 0.53 8.53 21.56
C GLU A 255 -0.35 9.74 21.25
N VAL A 256 -0.28 10.77 22.09
CA VAL A 256 -0.99 12.03 21.86
C VAL A 256 0.00 13.08 21.38
N PHE A 257 -0.24 13.61 20.19
CA PHE A 257 0.42 14.80 19.67
C PHE A 257 -0.48 16.01 19.87
N GLN A 258 -0.08 16.90 20.78
CA GLN A 258 -0.78 18.16 21.00
C GLN A 258 -0.39 19.15 19.90
N SER A 259 -1.38 19.68 19.18
CA SER A 259 -1.10 20.72 18.18
C SER A 259 -0.57 21.98 18.88
N GLN A 260 0.66 22.38 18.55
CA GLN A 260 1.30 23.62 19.01
C GLN A 260 1.18 24.76 17.96
N SER A 261 0.16 24.74 17.10
CA SER A 261 0.00 25.68 15.98
C SER A 261 1.07 25.55 14.87
N GLN A 262 1.77 24.42 14.77
CA GLN A 262 2.65 24.11 13.64
C GLN A 262 1.91 23.30 12.57
N VAL A 263 2.13 23.65 11.31
CA VAL A 263 1.49 23.08 10.13
C VAL A 263 1.79 21.58 10.04
N ILE A 264 0.73 20.77 9.91
CA ILE A 264 0.85 19.32 9.66
C ILE A 264 1.03 19.13 8.15
N VAL A 265 2.11 18.49 7.72
CA VAL A 265 2.30 18.11 6.32
C VAL A 265 1.59 16.78 6.08
N LEU A 266 0.63 16.78 5.15
CA LEU A 266 -0.12 15.61 4.68
C LEU A 266 0.63 14.84 3.59
#